data_AF-A0A7S2RBK8-F1
#
_entry.id   AF-A0A7S2RBK8-F1
#
_cell.length_a   1.000
_cell.length_b   1.000
_cell.length_c   1.000
_cell.angle_alpha   90.00
_cell.angle_beta   90.00
_cell.angle_gamma   90.00
#
_symmetry.space_group_name_H-M   'P 1'
#
loop_
_entity.id
_entity.type
_entity.pdbx_description
1 polymer ?
#
loop_
_entity_poly.entity_id
_entity_poly.type
_entity_poly.pdbx_seq_one_letter_code
_entity_poly.pdbx_strand_id
1 'polypeptide(L)'
;DVSPPGLSSGSPRGLGVSSRCMAGRQMLVVPLLSLVLIVAGDGSGVAESEVNERLVLKRRAKEDARQAFDSSHQAAFDEYGRLIRYGHDIDRVECSEHPGPRFSCRVTEYSPRKYLTREERLLAQQIRADKQEEIDSSFGLEGPGAALRRQRVKKEQKAKCALLEEWLAKFQADSSPQHRGFFAEYLASNYEDYSALRAIAERGKANSRTKRKAKTLKRHIALHVHEDKLPPMCRTSDLKDMSATIQTHVQDLEDCIHEPHKCTILNDEL
;
A
#
# COMPACT_ATOMS: atom_id res chain seq x y z
N ASP A 1 5.29 -57.87 14.02
CA ASP A 1 5.15 -57.76 15.49
C ASP A 1 6.09 -56.74 16.11
N VAL A 2 5.60 -55.51 16.33
CA VAL A 2 6.07 -54.63 17.41
C VAL A 2 4.88 -53.76 17.82
N SER A 3 4.33 -54.01 19.02
CA SER A 3 3.39 -53.11 19.69
C SER A 3 4.10 -52.47 20.88
N PRO A 4 3.80 -51.20 21.17
CA PRO A 4 3.68 -50.79 22.57
C PRO A 4 2.33 -50.09 22.87
N PRO A 5 1.93 -50.02 24.16
CA PRO A 5 0.68 -49.43 24.64
C PRO A 5 0.86 -47.90 24.85
N GLY A 6 -0.11 -47.13 25.36
CA GLY A 6 -1.47 -47.43 25.83
C GLY A 6 -2.15 -46.18 26.37
N LEU A 7 -3.46 -46.26 26.59
CA LEU A 7 -4.26 -45.18 27.19
C LEU A 7 -3.96 -45.03 28.69
N SER A 8 -3.87 -43.80 29.18
CA SER A 8 -4.15 -43.49 30.59
C SER A 8 -4.95 -42.20 30.71
N SER A 9 -6.06 -42.29 31.44
CA SER A 9 -6.99 -41.20 31.73
C SER A 9 -6.51 -40.37 32.94
N GLY A 10 -6.79 -39.07 32.93
CA GLY A 10 -6.34 -38.15 33.98
C GLY A 10 -7.24 -36.92 34.15
N SER A 11 -8.24 -37.04 35.03
CA SER A 11 -9.11 -35.98 35.56
C SER A 11 -9.77 -36.51 36.84
N PRO A 12 -10.31 -35.70 37.77
CA PRO A 12 -10.58 -34.25 37.73
C PRO A 12 -10.15 -33.52 39.04
N ARG A 13 -10.84 -32.39 39.35
CA ARG A 13 -10.87 -31.57 40.59
C ARG A 13 -9.81 -30.44 40.64
N GLY A 14 -10.13 -29.22 41.10
CA GLY A 14 -11.41 -28.67 41.57
C GLY A 14 -11.21 -27.65 42.70
N LEU A 15 -12.17 -26.70 42.85
CA LEU A 15 -12.20 -25.62 43.87
C LEU A 15 -11.15 -24.49 43.63
N GLY A 16 -11.43 -23.22 43.88
CA GLY A 16 -12.71 -22.59 44.23
C GLY A 16 -12.56 -21.12 44.68
N VAL A 17 -13.61 -20.33 44.45
CA VAL A 17 -14.05 -19.17 45.26
C VAL A 17 -13.03 -18.07 45.61
N SER A 18 -13.23 -16.86 45.07
CA SER A 18 -13.53 -15.72 45.97
C SER A 18 -14.31 -14.61 45.27
N SER A 19 -15.41 -14.20 45.91
CA SER A 19 -16.25 -13.07 45.53
C SER A 19 -15.74 -11.79 46.21
N ARG A 20 -15.82 -10.65 45.51
CA ARG A 20 -16.08 -9.35 46.15
C ARG A 20 -17.01 -8.50 45.29
N CYS A 21 -18.22 -8.30 45.79
CA CYS A 21 -19.15 -7.27 45.33
C CYS A 21 -18.73 -5.89 45.88
N MET A 22 -19.12 -4.80 45.20
CA MET A 22 -19.97 -3.71 45.74
C MET A 22 -19.76 -2.38 45.00
N ALA A 23 -20.84 -1.57 45.01
CA ALA A 23 -20.95 -0.18 44.57
C ALA A 23 -20.66 0.11 43.06
N GLY A 24 -21.54 0.74 42.28
CA GLY A 24 -22.82 1.38 42.59
C GLY A 24 -22.77 2.89 42.39
N ARG A 25 -23.28 3.36 41.25
CA ARG A 25 -23.74 4.73 40.94
C ARG A 25 -24.51 4.64 39.61
N GLN A 26 -25.84 4.61 39.69
CA GLN A 26 -26.73 5.78 39.65
C GLN A 26 -26.92 6.33 38.23
N MET A 27 -28.18 6.26 37.79
CA MET A 27 -28.66 6.88 36.55
C MET A 27 -28.55 8.40 36.61
N LEU A 28 -28.34 9.03 35.46
CA LEU A 28 -28.95 10.32 35.14
C LEU A 28 -29.22 10.38 33.64
N VAL A 29 -30.45 10.06 33.26
CA VAL A 29 -31.00 10.37 31.94
C VAL A 29 -31.58 11.78 32.02
N VAL A 30 -31.03 12.72 31.26
CA VAL A 30 -31.62 14.05 31.04
C VAL A 30 -31.50 14.39 29.55
N PRO A 31 -32.60 14.33 28.78
CA PRO A 31 -32.67 14.97 27.48
C PRO A 31 -33.02 16.45 27.68
N LEU A 32 -32.25 17.36 27.09
CA LEU A 32 -32.60 18.78 27.04
C LEU A 32 -32.49 19.29 25.61
N LEU A 33 -33.63 19.76 25.12
CA LEU A 33 -33.80 20.30 23.77
C LEU A 33 -33.01 21.61 23.57
N SER A 34 -32.66 21.83 22.31
CA SER A 34 -32.64 23.15 21.65
C SER A 34 -31.83 24.29 22.29
N LEU A 35 -30.72 24.63 21.63
CA LEU A 35 -30.59 26.00 21.15
C LEU A 35 -29.96 26.03 19.75
N VAL A 36 -30.74 26.48 18.77
CA VAL A 36 -30.22 26.87 17.45
C VAL A 36 -29.60 28.26 17.61
N LEU A 37 -28.28 28.36 17.46
CA LEU A 37 -27.59 29.63 17.33
C LEU A 37 -27.25 29.87 15.86
N ILE A 38 -28.12 30.64 15.20
CA ILE A 38 -27.81 31.24 13.89
C ILE A 38 -26.74 32.30 14.13
N VAL A 39 -25.49 31.96 13.84
CA VAL A 39 -24.44 32.97 13.67
C VAL A 39 -24.49 33.44 12.23
N ALA A 40 -25.17 34.55 12.01
CA ALA A 40 -25.05 35.33 10.79
C ALA A 40 -23.65 35.96 10.76
N GLY A 41 -22.71 35.27 10.12
CA GLY A 41 -21.37 35.78 9.83
C GLY A 41 -21.31 36.31 8.41
N ASP A 42 -21.62 37.60 8.23
CA ASP A 42 -21.37 38.28 6.96
C ASP A 42 -19.85 38.44 6.72
N GLY A 43 -19.42 38.15 5.49
CA GLY A 43 -18.20 38.71 4.94
C GLY A 43 -16.86 38.03 5.28
N SER A 44 -16.61 36.86 4.70
CA SER A 44 -15.27 36.60 4.13
C SER A 44 -15.32 35.58 3.00
N GLY A 45 -14.65 35.90 1.89
CA GLY A 45 -14.69 35.07 0.67
C GLY A 45 -13.95 33.74 0.84
N VAL A 46 -14.71 32.69 1.14
CA VAL A 46 -14.30 31.32 0.85
C VAL A 46 -14.85 30.99 -0.54
N ALA A 47 -13.97 30.64 -1.48
CA ALA A 47 -14.42 30.08 -2.74
C ALA A 47 -15.15 28.77 -2.44
N GLU A 48 -16.49 28.79 -2.51
CA GLU A 48 -17.28 27.56 -2.46
C GLU A 48 -16.75 26.65 -3.56
N SER A 49 -16.19 25.50 -3.16
CA SER A 49 -15.76 24.51 -4.14
C SER A 49 -16.99 24.13 -4.95
N GLU A 50 -16.96 24.40 -6.25
CA GLU A 50 -18.01 24.05 -7.21
C GLU A 50 -18.04 22.51 -7.35
N VAL A 51 -18.54 21.82 -6.31
CA VAL A 51 -18.71 20.38 -6.28
C VAL A 51 -19.89 20.06 -7.17
N ASN A 52 -19.61 20.03 -8.48
CA ASN A 52 -20.50 19.74 -9.59
C ASN A 52 -21.64 18.80 -9.14
N GLU A 53 -22.83 19.37 -8.95
CA GLU A 53 -23.94 18.68 -8.28
C GLU A 53 -24.33 17.38 -8.98
N ARG A 54 -24.12 17.31 -10.30
CA ARG A 54 -24.34 16.10 -11.10
C ARG A 54 -23.44 14.94 -10.65
N LEU A 55 -22.19 15.22 -10.24
CA LEU A 55 -21.30 14.21 -9.67
C LEU A 55 -21.80 13.73 -8.30
N VAL A 56 -22.38 14.61 -7.49
CA VAL A 56 -22.97 14.24 -6.19
C VAL A 56 -24.20 13.34 -6.39
N LEU A 57 -25.11 13.73 -7.30
CA LEU A 57 -26.30 12.94 -7.66
C LEU A 57 -25.92 11.57 -8.24
N LYS A 58 -24.94 11.52 -9.15
CA LYS A 58 -24.44 10.26 -9.74
C LYS A 58 -23.76 9.34 -8.70
N ARG A 59 -23.05 9.92 -7.71
CA ARG A 59 -22.48 9.14 -6.60
C ARG A 59 -23.57 8.54 -5.71
N ARG A 60 -24.61 9.32 -5.36
CA ARG A 60 -25.76 8.82 -4.57
C ARG A 60 -26.46 7.67 -5.29
N ALA A 61 -26.91 7.87 -6.53
CA ALA A 61 -27.59 6.83 -7.30
C ALA A 61 -26.77 5.54 -7.46
N LYS A 62 -25.43 5.65 -7.57
CA LYS A 62 -24.53 4.48 -7.63
C LYS A 62 -24.49 3.71 -6.30
N GLU A 63 -24.45 4.41 -5.18
CA GLU A 63 -24.44 3.80 -3.85
C GLU A 63 -25.81 3.22 -3.50
N ASP A 64 -26.91 3.89 -3.88
CA ASP A 64 -28.28 3.38 -3.73
C ASP A 64 -28.46 2.06 -4.51
N ALA A 65 -28.00 2.00 -5.77
CA ALA A 65 -28.03 0.79 -6.59
C ALA A 65 -27.17 -0.34 -6.01
N ARG A 66 -26.05 0.00 -5.38
CA ARG A 66 -25.18 -0.96 -4.68
C ARG A 66 -25.87 -1.55 -3.46
N GLN A 67 -26.45 -0.72 -2.61
CA GLN A 67 -27.18 -1.14 -1.42
C GLN A 67 -28.43 -1.95 -1.78
N ALA A 68 -29.16 -1.56 -2.83
CA ALA A 68 -30.29 -2.33 -3.37
C ALA A 68 -29.86 -3.72 -3.89
N PHE A 69 -28.67 -3.86 -4.48
CA PHE A 69 -28.14 -5.16 -4.88
C PHE A 69 -27.74 -6.02 -3.67
N ASP A 70 -26.94 -5.47 -2.76
CA ASP A 70 -26.48 -6.17 -1.55
C ASP A 70 -27.66 -6.62 -0.65
N SER A 71 -28.76 -5.86 -0.63
CA SER A 71 -29.97 -6.17 0.15
C SER A 71 -30.99 -7.05 -0.56
N SER A 72 -30.94 -7.22 -1.88
CA SER A 72 -31.91 -8.07 -2.61
C SER A 72 -31.50 -9.53 -2.72
N HIS A 73 -30.22 -9.86 -2.58
CA HIS A 73 -29.71 -11.21 -2.92
C HIS A 73 -29.68 -12.24 -1.76
N GLN A 74 -30.18 -11.90 -0.55
CA GLN A 74 -30.05 -12.54 0.81
C GLN A 74 -30.08 -14.09 0.99
N ALA A 75 -29.40 -14.76 1.97
CA ALA A 75 -28.17 -14.46 2.78
C ALA A 75 -27.54 -15.72 3.49
N ALA A 76 -26.28 -15.65 3.98
CA ALA A 76 -25.53 -16.79 4.59
C ALA A 76 -25.13 -16.62 6.08
N PHE A 77 -25.20 -17.71 6.86
CA PHE A 77 -25.13 -17.74 8.33
C PHE A 77 -24.05 -18.70 8.89
N ASP A 78 -23.64 -18.51 10.15
CA ASP A 78 -22.76 -19.40 10.92
C ASP A 78 -23.54 -20.49 11.69
N GLU A 79 -22.80 -21.43 12.28
CA GLU A 79 -23.32 -22.58 13.04
C GLU A 79 -24.14 -22.20 14.29
N TYR A 80 -24.10 -20.94 14.71
CA TYR A 80 -24.87 -20.36 15.83
C TYR A 80 -26.00 -19.44 15.35
N GLY A 81 -26.27 -19.39 14.03
CA GLY A 81 -27.32 -18.58 13.42
C GLY A 81 -26.94 -17.11 13.12
N ARG A 82 -25.66 -16.74 13.09
CA ARG A 82 -25.19 -15.36 12.89
C ARG A 82 -24.77 -15.09 11.45
N LEU A 83 -25.19 -13.97 10.88
CA LEU A 83 -24.96 -13.64 9.47
C LEU A 83 -23.48 -13.35 9.14
N ILE A 84 -22.92 -14.02 8.12
CA ILE A 84 -21.51 -13.89 7.74
C ILE A 84 -21.30 -12.85 6.62
N ARG A 85 -21.87 -13.03 5.42
CA ARG A 85 -21.97 -12.01 4.34
C ARG A 85 -22.58 -12.53 3.03
N TYR A 86 -22.74 -11.62 2.06
CA TYR A 86 -23.12 -11.92 0.67
C TYR A 86 -22.07 -12.70 -0.13
N GLY A 87 -22.57 -13.61 -0.98
CA GLY A 87 -21.79 -14.47 -1.87
C GLY A 87 -21.29 -13.81 -3.15
N HIS A 88 -21.65 -12.54 -3.40
CA HIS A 88 -21.19 -11.78 -4.57
C HIS A 88 -20.52 -10.47 -4.14
N ASP A 89 -19.51 -10.05 -4.92
CA ASP A 89 -18.94 -8.71 -4.92
C ASP A 89 -19.35 -8.01 -6.23
N ILE A 90 -19.60 -6.69 -6.16
CA ILE A 90 -20.05 -5.90 -7.32
C ILE A 90 -18.82 -5.41 -8.09
N ASP A 91 -18.69 -5.84 -9.35
CA ASP A 91 -17.57 -5.46 -10.21
C ASP A 91 -17.87 -4.15 -10.95
N ARG A 92 -19.11 -4.01 -11.47
CA ARG A 92 -19.51 -2.88 -12.31
C ARG A 92 -20.94 -2.39 -12.01
N VAL A 93 -21.06 -1.07 -11.92
CA VAL A 93 -22.33 -0.36 -11.86
C VAL A 93 -22.34 0.67 -12.98
N GLU A 94 -23.33 0.57 -13.86
CA GLU A 94 -23.55 1.55 -14.92
C GLU A 94 -24.69 2.48 -14.54
N CYS A 95 -24.57 3.75 -14.93
CA CYS A 95 -25.51 4.80 -14.60
C CYS A 95 -25.89 5.57 -15.86
N SER A 96 -27.17 5.56 -16.21
CA SER A 96 -27.77 6.39 -17.25
C SER A 96 -28.42 7.64 -16.67
N GLU A 97 -28.41 8.72 -17.44
CA GLU A 97 -29.16 9.95 -17.13
C GLU A 97 -30.56 9.81 -17.75
N HIS A 98 -31.61 9.94 -16.94
CA HIS A 98 -32.99 10.04 -17.42
C HIS A 98 -33.30 11.51 -17.76
N PRO A 99 -34.37 11.82 -18.51
CA PRO A 99 -34.79 13.21 -18.73
C PRO A 99 -35.06 13.94 -17.40
N GLY A 100 -34.14 14.84 -17.03
CA GLY A 100 -34.11 15.57 -15.76
C GLY A 100 -32.81 15.32 -14.96
N PRO A 101 -32.63 15.95 -13.78
CA PRO A 101 -31.44 15.79 -12.95
C PRO A 101 -31.48 14.46 -12.15
N ARG A 102 -31.77 13.34 -12.80
CA ARG A 102 -31.95 12.02 -12.17
C ARG A 102 -31.13 10.96 -12.90
N PHE A 103 -30.18 10.37 -12.18
CA PHE A 103 -29.46 9.19 -12.62
C PHE A 103 -30.19 7.92 -12.15
N SER A 104 -30.28 6.93 -13.05
CA SER A 104 -30.62 5.56 -12.67
C SER A 104 -29.36 4.72 -12.83
N CYS A 105 -29.00 3.97 -11.78
CA CYS A 105 -27.84 3.10 -11.79
C CYS A 105 -28.26 1.65 -11.60
N ARG A 106 -27.60 0.72 -12.28
CA ARG A 106 -27.83 -0.72 -12.15
C ARG A 106 -26.50 -1.46 -12.10
N VAL A 107 -26.41 -2.46 -11.24
CA VAL A 107 -25.31 -3.43 -11.25
C VAL A 107 -25.40 -4.21 -12.57
N THR A 108 -24.32 -4.20 -13.36
CA THR A 108 -24.24 -4.89 -14.65
C THR A 108 -23.32 -6.10 -14.61
N GLU A 109 -22.28 -6.07 -13.78
CA GLU A 109 -21.33 -7.18 -13.58
C GLU A 109 -21.10 -7.38 -12.08
N TYR A 110 -21.14 -8.63 -11.65
CA TYR A 110 -20.86 -9.05 -10.28
C TYR A 110 -20.17 -10.42 -10.29
N SER A 111 -19.22 -10.61 -9.38
CA SER A 111 -18.39 -11.80 -9.28
C SER A 111 -18.72 -12.58 -8.01
N PRO A 112 -18.58 -13.92 -7.99
CA PRO A 112 -18.68 -14.67 -6.74
C PRO A 112 -17.51 -14.27 -5.82
N ARG A 113 -17.83 -13.88 -4.58
CA ARG A 113 -16.83 -13.43 -3.60
C ARG A 113 -15.84 -14.55 -3.31
N LYS A 114 -14.58 -14.36 -3.68
CA LYS A 114 -13.49 -15.24 -3.26
C LYS A 114 -13.18 -15.00 -1.78
N TYR A 115 -13.37 -16.01 -0.94
CA TYR A 115 -12.96 -15.95 0.46
C TYR A 115 -11.43 -15.93 0.56
N LEU A 116 -10.89 -14.95 1.28
CA LEU A 116 -9.47 -14.92 1.64
C LEU A 116 -9.16 -16.11 2.57
N THR A 117 -8.05 -16.78 2.33
CA THR A 117 -7.48 -17.76 3.27
C THR A 117 -7.16 -17.11 4.62
N ARG A 118 -6.94 -17.91 5.67
CA ARG A 118 -6.61 -17.41 7.01
C ARG A 118 -5.38 -16.49 6.97
N GLU A 119 -4.37 -16.84 6.19
CA GLU A 119 -3.12 -16.09 6.03
C GLU A 119 -3.34 -14.78 5.28
N GLU A 120 -4.02 -14.81 4.13
CA GLU A 120 -4.39 -13.59 3.39
C GLU A 120 -5.29 -12.66 4.21
N ARG A 121 -6.17 -13.21 5.08
CA ARG A 121 -7.04 -12.43 5.96
C ARG A 121 -6.25 -11.74 7.06
N LEU A 122 -5.27 -12.42 7.67
CA LEU A 122 -4.35 -11.82 8.65
C LEU A 122 -3.48 -10.74 8.00
N LEU A 123 -2.91 -11.02 6.82
CA LEU A 123 -2.16 -10.06 6.03
C LEU A 123 -3.00 -8.83 5.68
N ALA A 124 -4.25 -9.01 5.23
CA ALA A 124 -5.15 -7.92 4.90
C ALA A 124 -5.59 -7.10 6.12
N GLN A 125 -5.71 -7.72 7.31
CA GLN A 125 -5.94 -7.00 8.57
C GLN A 125 -4.72 -6.16 8.95
N GLN A 126 -3.51 -6.75 8.86
CA GLN A 126 -2.25 -6.07 9.16
C GLN A 126 -2.01 -4.87 8.23
N ILE A 127 -2.23 -5.03 6.91
CA ILE A 127 -2.13 -3.93 5.93
C ILE A 127 -3.12 -2.79 6.25
N ARG A 128 -4.34 -3.10 6.73
CA ARG A 128 -5.31 -2.06 7.12
C ARG A 128 -4.89 -1.35 8.41
N ALA A 129 -4.39 -2.07 9.40
CA ALA A 129 -3.88 -1.49 10.64
C ALA A 129 -2.67 -0.59 10.37
N ASP A 130 -1.70 -1.07 9.59
CA ASP A 130 -0.51 -0.31 9.21
C ASP A 130 -0.90 0.99 8.43
N LYS A 131 -1.90 0.93 7.55
CA LYS A 131 -2.44 2.12 6.83
C LYS A 131 -3.22 3.08 7.72
N GLN A 132 -4.06 2.58 8.62
CA GLN A 132 -4.79 3.44 9.54
C GLN A 132 -3.80 4.17 10.47
N GLU A 133 -2.78 3.48 10.96
CA GLU A 133 -1.73 4.08 11.78
C GLU A 133 -0.80 5.02 10.99
N GLU A 134 -0.68 4.86 9.66
CA GLU A 134 -0.02 5.84 8.78
C GLU A 134 -0.83 7.16 8.71
N ILE A 135 -2.15 7.06 8.58
CA ILE A 135 -3.07 8.20 8.62
C ILE A 135 -3.02 8.86 10.01
N ASP A 136 -3.22 8.08 11.07
CA ASP A 136 -3.26 8.57 12.46
C ASP A 136 -1.93 9.23 12.86
N SER A 137 -0.78 8.65 12.46
CA SER A 137 0.55 9.24 12.65
C SER A 137 0.75 10.55 11.87
N SER A 138 0.06 10.73 10.73
CA SER A 138 0.08 12.00 9.97
C SER A 138 -0.75 13.09 10.66
N PHE A 139 -1.67 12.71 11.54
CA PHE A 139 -2.44 13.59 12.43
C PHE A 139 -1.88 13.66 13.87
N GLY A 140 -0.71 13.06 14.14
CA GLY A 140 -0.05 13.10 15.45
C GLY A 140 -0.68 12.21 16.53
N LEU A 141 -1.55 11.28 16.15
CA LEU A 141 -2.19 10.34 17.07
C LEU A 141 -1.32 9.08 17.24
N GLU A 142 -0.62 8.96 18.36
CA GLU A 142 0.16 7.75 18.69
C GLU A 142 -0.75 6.61 19.19
N GLY A 143 -1.10 5.69 18.28
CA GLY A 143 -1.80 4.45 18.63
C GLY A 143 -0.91 3.42 19.35
N PRO A 144 -1.50 2.41 20.02
CA PRO A 144 -0.75 1.38 20.73
C PRO A 144 0.10 0.47 19.83
N GLY A 145 -0.09 0.50 18.51
CA GLY A 145 0.76 -0.18 17.52
C GLY A 145 2.08 0.55 17.22
N ALA A 146 2.17 1.84 17.54
CA ALA A 146 3.23 2.73 17.06
C ALA A 146 4.63 2.27 17.49
N ALA A 147 4.77 1.64 18.66
CA ALA A 147 6.02 1.06 19.11
C ALA A 147 6.48 -0.11 18.21
N LEU A 148 5.57 -1.02 17.83
CA LEU A 148 5.85 -2.15 16.95
C LEU A 148 6.14 -1.66 15.52
N ARG A 149 5.39 -0.67 15.02
CA ARG A 149 5.67 -0.04 13.72
C ARG A 149 7.02 0.68 13.72
N ARG A 150 7.35 1.46 14.76
CA ARG A 150 8.68 2.09 14.93
C ARG A 150 9.81 1.05 14.93
N GLN A 151 9.64 -0.09 15.61
CA GLN A 151 10.62 -1.19 15.56
C GLN A 151 10.72 -1.82 14.17
N ARG A 152 9.59 -2.05 13.48
CA ARG A 152 9.58 -2.62 12.12
C ARG A 152 10.26 -1.70 11.12
N VAL A 153 9.88 -0.42 11.09
CA VAL A 153 10.51 0.63 10.26
C VAL A 153 12.01 0.74 10.56
N LYS A 154 12.42 0.69 11.84
CA LYS A 154 13.86 0.69 12.21
C LYS A 154 14.59 -0.55 11.70
N LYS A 155 13.96 -1.73 11.69
CA LYS A 155 14.51 -2.97 11.14
C LYS A 155 14.62 -2.92 9.62
N GLU A 156 13.60 -2.43 8.93
CA GLU A 156 13.56 -2.22 7.48
C GLU A 156 14.60 -1.18 7.03
N GLN A 157 14.71 -0.05 7.75
CA GLN A 157 15.74 0.95 7.52
C GLN A 157 17.15 0.36 7.72
N LYS A 158 17.39 -0.40 8.79
CA LYS A 158 18.69 -1.06 9.01
C LYS A 158 19.02 -2.07 7.90
N ALA A 159 18.04 -2.82 7.41
CA ALA A 159 18.23 -3.74 6.28
C ALA A 159 18.54 -2.98 4.98
N LYS A 160 17.84 -1.87 4.69
CA LYS A 160 18.13 -1.00 3.55
C LYS A 160 19.54 -0.42 3.63
N CYS A 161 20.00 -0.03 4.82
CA CYS A 161 21.36 0.45 5.03
C CYS A 161 22.42 -0.61 4.74
N ALA A 162 22.27 -1.83 5.28
CA ALA A 162 23.22 -2.91 5.06
C ALA A 162 23.36 -3.26 3.57
N LEU A 163 22.26 -3.24 2.81
CA LEU A 163 22.28 -3.40 1.35
C LEU A 163 23.07 -2.28 0.66
N LEU A 164 22.86 -1.03 1.07
CA LEU A 164 23.56 0.13 0.50
C LEU A 164 25.04 0.16 0.87
N GLU A 165 25.41 -0.29 2.07
CA GLU A 165 26.80 -0.49 2.50
C GLU A 165 27.49 -1.59 1.67
N GLU A 166 26.79 -2.69 1.35
CA GLU A 166 27.29 -3.71 0.42
C GLU A 166 27.51 -3.12 -0.97
N TRP A 167 26.53 -2.36 -1.49
CA TRP A 167 26.65 -1.69 -2.78
C TRP A 167 27.83 -0.72 -2.80
N LEU A 168 28.04 0.04 -1.74
CA LEU A 168 29.17 0.97 -1.62
C LEU A 168 30.49 0.23 -1.62
N ALA A 169 30.60 -0.87 -0.89
CA ALA A 169 31.81 -1.70 -0.89
C ALA A 169 32.12 -2.26 -2.29
N LYS A 170 31.10 -2.62 -3.07
CA LYS A 170 31.27 -3.06 -4.47
C LYS A 170 31.63 -1.91 -5.42
N PHE A 171 31.02 -0.75 -5.24
CA PHE A 171 31.28 0.47 -6.02
C PHE A 171 32.71 0.97 -5.80
N GLN A 172 33.16 1.04 -4.54
CA GLN A 172 34.52 1.45 -4.16
C GLN A 172 35.60 0.43 -4.53
N ALA A 173 35.27 -0.87 -4.54
CA ALA A 173 36.18 -1.92 -4.99
C ALA A 173 36.35 -1.96 -6.52
N ASP A 174 35.44 -1.35 -7.27
CA ASP A 174 35.50 -1.31 -8.73
C ASP A 174 36.36 -0.14 -9.23
N SER A 175 37.57 -0.47 -9.66
CA SER A 175 38.53 0.46 -10.28
C SER A 175 38.40 0.58 -11.80
N SER A 176 37.37 -0.01 -12.42
CA SER A 176 37.14 0.13 -13.86
C SER A 176 36.67 1.54 -14.24
N PRO A 177 36.88 1.99 -15.49
CA PRO A 177 36.36 3.28 -15.95
C PRO A 177 34.86 3.39 -15.70
N GLN A 178 34.44 4.49 -15.08
CA GLN A 178 33.03 4.79 -14.75
C GLN A 178 32.33 3.75 -13.84
N HIS A 179 33.08 2.90 -13.12
CA HIS A 179 32.55 1.78 -12.33
C HIS A 179 31.73 0.77 -13.16
N ARG A 180 32.21 0.46 -14.37
CA ARG A 180 31.61 -0.49 -15.29
C ARG A 180 31.37 -1.87 -14.67
N GLY A 181 32.28 -2.42 -13.86
CA GLY A 181 32.09 -3.72 -13.19
C GLY A 181 30.90 -3.71 -12.21
N PHE A 182 30.76 -2.65 -11.43
CA PHE A 182 29.64 -2.44 -10.52
C PHE A 182 28.30 -2.35 -11.27
N PHE A 183 28.24 -1.56 -12.34
CA PHE A 183 27.03 -1.39 -13.14
C PHE A 183 26.69 -2.61 -14.01
N ALA A 184 27.65 -3.07 -14.82
CA ALA A 184 27.45 -4.07 -15.86
C ALA A 184 27.42 -5.51 -15.32
N GLU A 185 28.11 -5.81 -14.22
CA GLU A 185 28.19 -7.15 -13.63
C GLU A 185 27.36 -7.24 -12.36
N TYR A 186 27.65 -6.42 -11.34
CA TYR A 186 27.02 -6.54 -10.03
C TYR A 186 25.54 -6.12 -10.04
N LEU A 187 25.21 -4.88 -10.43
CA LEU A 187 23.81 -4.41 -10.44
C LEU A 187 22.96 -5.16 -11.47
N ALA A 188 23.50 -5.43 -12.67
CA ALA A 188 22.77 -6.19 -13.69
C ALA A 188 22.51 -7.66 -13.29
N SER A 189 23.38 -8.30 -12.51
CA SER A 189 23.14 -9.68 -12.05
C SER A 189 22.21 -9.77 -10.84
N ASN A 190 22.26 -8.78 -9.94
CA ASN A 190 21.55 -8.82 -8.65
C ASN A 190 20.26 -7.99 -8.62
N TYR A 191 19.98 -7.16 -9.64
CA TYR A 191 18.84 -6.24 -9.63
C TYR A 191 18.04 -6.26 -10.95
N GLU A 192 16.87 -6.91 -10.93
CA GLU A 192 16.04 -7.15 -12.13
C GLU A 192 15.60 -5.86 -12.83
N ASP A 193 15.21 -4.81 -12.10
CA ASP A 193 14.79 -3.55 -12.73
C ASP A 193 15.94 -2.88 -13.51
N TYR A 194 17.18 -3.05 -13.04
CA TYR A 194 18.38 -2.49 -13.67
C TYR A 194 18.76 -3.27 -14.93
N SER A 195 18.79 -4.61 -14.84
CA SER A 195 19.08 -5.47 -15.98
C SER A 195 18.01 -5.36 -17.07
N ALA A 196 16.73 -5.25 -16.68
CA ALA A 196 15.63 -5.00 -17.58
C ALA A 196 15.71 -3.63 -18.26
N LEU A 197 16.25 -2.60 -17.62
CA LEU A 197 16.45 -1.28 -18.22
C LEU A 197 17.58 -1.31 -19.25
N ARG A 198 18.75 -1.85 -18.87
CA ARG A 198 19.91 -2.01 -19.75
C ARG A 198 19.57 -2.81 -21.01
N ALA A 199 18.89 -3.95 -20.85
CA ALA A 199 18.45 -4.77 -21.98
C ALA A 199 17.42 -4.10 -22.91
N ILE A 200 16.74 -3.02 -22.48
CA ILE A 200 15.91 -2.20 -23.38
C ILE A 200 16.77 -1.20 -24.17
N ALA A 201 17.79 -0.62 -23.53
CA ALA A 201 18.75 0.28 -24.19
C ALA A 201 19.54 -0.46 -25.27
N GLU A 202 20.19 -1.59 -24.93
CA GLU A 202 20.97 -2.44 -25.85
C GLU A 202 20.20 -2.83 -27.13
N ARG A 203 18.89 -3.06 -27.01
CA ARG A 203 18.06 -3.50 -28.14
C ARG A 203 17.73 -2.39 -29.14
N GLY A 204 17.99 -1.11 -28.82
CA GLY A 204 17.77 0.06 -29.69
C GLY A 204 16.32 0.32 -30.15
N LYS A 205 15.34 -0.48 -29.71
CA LYS A 205 13.95 -0.44 -30.20
C LYS A 205 13.11 0.59 -29.44
N ALA A 206 13.32 1.86 -29.77
CA ALA A 206 12.68 3.04 -29.16
C ALA A 206 11.19 3.24 -29.57
N ASN A 207 10.29 2.33 -29.16
CA ASN A 207 8.84 2.47 -29.37
C ASN A 207 8.11 3.02 -28.12
N SER A 208 6.86 3.46 -28.28
CA SER A 208 6.07 4.07 -27.18
C SER A 208 5.93 3.15 -25.96
N ARG A 209 5.87 1.83 -26.16
CA ARG A 209 5.76 0.84 -25.07
C ARG A 209 7.08 0.66 -24.32
N THR A 210 8.22 0.61 -25.01
CA THR A 210 9.55 0.51 -24.37
C THR A 210 9.90 1.78 -23.62
N LYS A 211 9.64 2.97 -24.17
CA LYS A 211 9.81 4.26 -23.47
C LYS A 211 8.97 4.33 -22.18
N ARG A 212 7.71 3.88 -22.21
CA ARG A 212 6.87 3.77 -21.00
C ARG A 212 7.44 2.77 -19.98
N LYS A 213 7.94 1.61 -20.42
CA LYS A 213 8.56 0.62 -19.51
C LYS A 213 9.84 1.17 -18.87
N ALA A 214 10.73 1.77 -19.65
CA ALA A 214 11.96 2.38 -19.16
C ALA A 214 11.70 3.41 -18.04
N LYS A 215 10.74 4.31 -18.26
CA LYS A 215 10.31 5.30 -17.26
C LYS A 215 9.77 4.69 -15.97
N THR A 216 9.11 3.53 -16.03
CA THR A 216 8.67 2.78 -14.85
C THR A 216 9.87 2.16 -14.11
N LEU A 217 10.78 1.50 -14.82
CA LEU A 217 11.97 0.87 -14.23
C LEU A 217 12.88 1.90 -13.55
N LYS A 218 13.16 3.02 -14.22
CA LYS A 218 13.90 4.15 -13.62
C LYS A 218 13.25 4.66 -12.34
N ARG A 219 11.92 4.83 -12.33
CA ARG A 219 11.18 5.24 -11.13
C ARG A 219 11.31 4.23 -10.01
N HIS A 220 11.26 2.93 -10.30
CA HIS A 220 11.52 1.89 -9.30
C HIS A 220 12.93 2.02 -8.74
N ILE A 221 13.97 2.01 -9.58
CA ILE A 221 15.38 2.12 -9.13
C ILE A 221 15.56 3.38 -8.26
N ALA A 222 15.01 4.52 -8.67
CA ALA A 222 15.07 5.77 -7.91
C ALA A 222 14.44 5.68 -6.51
N LEU A 223 13.38 4.88 -6.28
CA LEU A 223 12.83 4.69 -4.93
C LEU A 223 13.83 4.07 -3.95
N HIS A 224 14.79 3.30 -4.46
CA HIS A 224 15.84 2.68 -3.66
C HIS A 224 17.00 3.66 -3.41
N VAL A 225 17.46 4.38 -4.45
CA VAL A 225 18.69 5.21 -4.40
C VAL A 225 18.48 6.73 -4.24
N HIS A 226 17.26 7.27 -4.17
CA HIS A 226 17.09 8.72 -3.99
C HIS A 226 17.55 9.19 -2.60
N GLU A 227 18.31 10.29 -2.52
CA GLU A 227 18.92 10.81 -1.28
C GLU A 227 17.87 11.01 -0.16
N ASP A 228 16.75 11.67 -0.46
CA ASP A 228 15.64 11.86 0.49
C ASP A 228 15.08 10.55 1.07
N LYS A 229 15.22 9.44 0.34
CA LYS A 229 14.76 8.10 0.71
C LYS A 229 15.84 7.26 1.40
N LEU A 230 17.03 7.81 1.62
CA LEU A 230 18.05 7.22 2.49
C LEU A 230 17.64 7.38 3.97
N PRO A 231 17.68 6.30 4.77
CA PRO A 231 17.47 6.38 6.21
C PRO A 231 18.45 7.38 6.85
N PRO A 232 18.05 8.20 7.84
CA PRO A 232 18.91 9.25 8.40
C PRO A 232 20.27 8.76 8.89
N MET A 233 20.32 7.55 9.44
CA MET A 233 21.52 6.88 9.93
C MET A 233 22.52 6.45 8.83
N CYS A 234 22.16 6.59 7.54
CA CYS A 234 22.92 6.09 6.38
C CYS A 234 23.05 7.16 5.28
N ARG A 235 23.06 8.43 5.68
CA ARG A 235 23.28 9.59 4.81
C ARG A 235 24.74 10.05 4.85
N THR A 236 25.68 9.10 4.74
CA THR A 236 27.11 9.39 4.58
C THR A 236 27.36 10.04 3.22
N SER A 237 28.47 10.79 3.08
CA SER A 237 28.90 11.38 1.80
C SER A 237 28.93 10.32 0.69
N ASP A 238 29.65 9.24 0.95
CA ASP A 238 30.01 8.23 -0.03
C ASP A 238 28.76 7.48 -0.54
N LEU A 239 27.76 7.28 0.33
CA LEU A 239 26.47 6.71 -0.06
C LEU A 239 25.64 7.67 -0.92
N LYS A 240 25.72 8.98 -0.67
CA LYS A 240 25.06 9.98 -1.54
C LYS A 240 25.75 10.05 -2.89
N ASP A 241 27.07 10.04 -2.92
CA ASP A 241 27.86 10.11 -4.15
C ASP A 241 27.60 8.89 -5.02
N MET A 242 27.72 7.67 -4.48
CA MET A 242 27.32 6.43 -5.17
C MET A 242 25.86 6.50 -5.66
N SER A 243 24.93 6.96 -4.81
CA SER A 243 23.52 7.08 -5.16
C SER A 243 23.27 8.07 -6.31
N ALA A 244 24.03 9.16 -6.37
CA ALA A 244 24.00 10.13 -7.46
C ALA A 244 24.58 9.53 -8.75
N THR A 245 25.71 8.82 -8.67
CA THR A 245 26.30 8.12 -9.83
C THR A 245 25.34 7.09 -10.42
N ILE A 246 24.64 6.31 -9.58
CA ILE A 246 23.61 5.37 -10.03
C ILE A 246 22.46 6.11 -10.72
N GLN A 247 22.00 7.24 -10.18
CA GLN A 247 20.93 8.03 -10.80
C GLN A 247 21.33 8.59 -12.17
N THR A 248 22.56 9.09 -12.32
CA THR A 248 23.12 9.55 -13.60
C THR A 248 23.17 8.39 -14.60
N HIS A 249 23.76 7.24 -14.25
CA HIS A 249 23.82 6.10 -15.16
C HIS A 249 22.43 5.57 -15.56
N VAL A 250 21.44 5.64 -14.66
CA VAL A 250 20.04 5.25 -14.96
C VAL A 250 19.33 6.28 -15.83
N GLN A 251 19.66 7.58 -15.69
CA GLN A 251 19.22 8.64 -16.60
C GLN A 251 19.80 8.42 -18.00
N ASP A 252 21.11 8.18 -18.09
CA ASP A 252 21.84 7.91 -19.33
C ASP A 252 21.25 6.71 -20.10
N LEU A 253 20.89 5.62 -19.40
CA LEU A 253 20.19 4.48 -19.99
C LEU A 253 18.77 4.82 -20.50
N GLU A 254 18.02 5.69 -19.80
CA GLU A 254 16.71 6.18 -20.30
C GLU A 254 16.90 7.05 -21.55
N ASP A 255 17.91 7.91 -21.57
CA ASP A 255 18.19 8.79 -22.71
C ASP A 255 18.67 8.01 -23.93
N CYS A 256 19.49 6.96 -23.76
CA CYS A 256 19.78 5.98 -24.80
C CYS A 256 18.53 5.31 -25.40
N ILE A 257 17.48 5.05 -24.59
CA ILE A 257 16.21 4.49 -25.07
C ILE A 257 15.36 5.56 -25.79
N HIS A 258 15.53 6.83 -25.43
CA HIS A 258 14.83 7.94 -26.03
C HIS A 258 15.45 8.40 -27.36
N GLU A 259 16.78 8.50 -27.41
CA GLU A 259 17.61 9.01 -28.50
C GLU A 259 18.79 8.06 -28.81
N PRO A 260 18.54 6.83 -29.31
CA PRO A 260 19.58 5.79 -29.44
C PRO A 260 20.76 6.15 -30.35
N HIS A 261 20.59 7.15 -31.23
CA HIS A 261 21.65 7.67 -32.11
C HIS A 261 22.67 8.57 -31.39
N LYS A 262 22.42 8.95 -30.12
CA LYS A 262 23.36 9.72 -29.28
C LYS A 262 23.97 8.89 -28.14
N CYS A 263 23.61 7.61 -28.05
CA CYS A 263 24.04 6.75 -26.95
C CYS A 263 25.54 6.41 -27.07
N THR A 264 26.37 6.90 -26.15
CA THR A 264 27.79 6.54 -26.05
C THR A 264 28.03 5.37 -25.09
N ILE A 265 27.24 5.27 -24.02
CA ILE A 265 27.35 4.26 -22.96
C ILE A 265 27.44 2.82 -23.50
N LEU A 266 26.65 2.48 -24.52
CA LEU A 266 26.64 1.14 -25.11
C LEU A 266 27.81 0.87 -26.07
N ASN A 267 28.49 1.92 -26.55
CA ASN A 267 29.62 1.81 -27.48
C ASN A 267 30.97 1.74 -26.75
N ASP A 268 31.09 2.36 -25.57
CA ASP A 268 32.24 2.20 -24.66
C ASP A 268 32.17 0.87 -23.86
N GLU A 269 31.08 0.12 -24.00
CA GLU A 269 30.87 -1.20 -23.38
C GLU A 269 31.19 -2.42 -24.29
N LEU A 270 31.50 -2.21 -25.58
CA LEU A 270 31.83 -3.27 -26.56
C LEU A 270 33.34 -3.32 -26.89
#